data_AF-A0A6G4AY25-F1
#
_entry.id   AF-A0A6G4AY25-F1
#
_cell.length_a   1.000
_cell.length_b   1.000
_cell.length_c   1.000
_cell.angle_alpha   90.00
_cell.angle_beta   90.00
_cell.angle_gamma   90.00
#
_symmetry.space_group_name_H-M   'P 1'
#
loop_
_entity.id
_entity.type
_entity.pdbx_description
1 polymer ?
#
loop_
_entity_poly.entity_id
_entity_poly.type
_entity_poly.pdbx_seq_one_letter_code
_entity_poly.pdbx_strand_id
1 'polypeptide(L)'
;MDGVEQELYAVLSLYQATRRTITDTATTARRDPDRLSLTVALHTVRLTVIDAATSDPTVLATVLMDARNLQPTKRSSCTSPRCVKRTLSPYAYNKTKGSVGQKAAVTTTITLTSSPATTEPP
;
A
#
# COMPACT_ATOMS: atom_id res chain seq x y z
N MET A 1 -34.23 -9.78 6.45
CA MET A 1 -33.45 -8.53 6.24
C MET A 1 -31.94 -8.82 6.26
N ASP A 2 -31.52 -10.02 6.63
CA ASP A 2 -30.13 -10.37 6.97
C ASP A 2 -29.19 -10.50 5.76
N GLY A 3 -29.73 -10.75 4.55
CA GLY A 3 -28.91 -10.91 3.34
C GLY A 3 -28.23 -9.62 2.87
N VAL A 4 -28.89 -8.47 2.99
CA VAL A 4 -28.35 -7.18 2.53
C VAL A 4 -27.18 -6.73 3.41
N GLU A 5 -27.31 -6.92 4.72
CA GLU A 5 -26.23 -6.63 5.66
C GLU A 5 -25.03 -7.54 5.41
N GLN A 6 -25.28 -8.83 5.18
CA GLN A 6 -24.22 -9.78 4.83
C GLN A 6 -23.49 -9.38 3.53
N GLU A 7 -24.23 -9.00 2.49
CA GLU A 7 -23.64 -8.54 1.22
C GLU A 7 -22.80 -7.28 1.42
N LEU A 8 -23.29 -6.31 2.20
CA LEU A 8 -22.56 -5.08 2.49
C LEU A 8 -21.25 -5.39 3.23
N TYR A 9 -21.29 -6.24 4.26
CA TYR A 9 -20.08 -6.65 4.98
C TYR A 9 -19.13 -7.46 4.10
N ALA A 10 -19.64 -8.29 3.19
CA ALA A 10 -18.81 -9.03 2.25
C ALA A 10 -18.04 -8.07 1.32
N VAL A 11 -18.72 -7.06 0.76
CA VAL A 11 -18.10 -6.05 -0.11
C VAL A 11 -17.06 -5.22 0.67
N LEU A 12 -17.39 -4.79 1.89
CA LEU A 12 -16.46 -4.02 2.73
C LEU A 12 -15.23 -4.85 3.11
N SER A 13 -15.42 -6.12 3.46
CA SER A 13 -14.33 -7.03 3.80
C SER A 13 -13.41 -7.26 2.61
N LEU A 14 -13.98 -7.49 1.42
CA LEU A 14 -13.21 -7.64 0.18
C LEU A 14 -12.43 -6.36 -0.16
N TYR A 15 -13.05 -5.19 0.00
CA TYR A 15 -12.41 -3.90 -0.19
C TYR A 15 -11.19 -3.73 0.72
N GLN A 16 -11.33 -4.03 2.02
CA GLN A 16 -10.27 -3.88 3.00
C GLN A 16 -9.14 -4.90 2.78
N ALA A 17 -9.48 -6.17 2.51
CA ALA A 17 -8.50 -7.20 2.17
C ALA A 17 -7.67 -6.80 0.95
N THR A 18 -8.32 -6.31 -0.11
CA THR A 18 -7.63 -5.84 -1.32
C THR A 18 -6.73 -4.63 -1.06
N ARG A 19 -7.12 -3.73 -0.15
CA ARG A 19 -6.28 -2.58 0.24
C ARG A 19 -5.05 -2.99 1.02
N ARG A 20 -5.19 -3.98 1.88
CA ARG A 20 -4.07 -4.56 2.62
C ARG A 20 -3.07 -5.21 1.67
N THR A 21 -3.53 -6.03 0.71
CA THR A 21 -2.64 -6.67 -0.28
C THR A 21 -1.93 -5.67 -1.18
N ILE A 22 -2.62 -4.61 -1.63
CA ILE A 22 -2.00 -3.50 -2.36
C ILE A 22 -0.87 -2.87 -1.55
N THR A 23 -1.13 -2.55 -0.28
CA THR A 23 -0.16 -1.89 0.59
C THR A 23 1.05 -2.81 0.83
N ASP A 24 0.81 -4.08 1.12
CA ASP A 24 1.87 -5.07 1.34
C ASP A 24 2.74 -5.26 0.09
N THR A 25 2.10 -5.42 -1.07
CA THR A 25 2.78 -5.53 -2.38
C THR A 25 3.60 -4.28 -2.71
N ALA A 26 3.05 -3.09 -2.44
CA ALA A 26 3.76 -1.83 -2.65
C ALA A 26 4.97 -1.70 -1.72
N THR A 27 4.81 -2.05 -0.43
CA THR A 27 5.90 -1.97 0.55
C THR A 27 7.03 -2.94 0.23
N THR A 28 6.71 -4.18 -0.15
CA THR A 28 7.70 -5.18 -0.58
C THR A 28 8.42 -4.74 -1.86
N ALA A 29 7.71 -4.14 -2.82
CA ALA A 29 8.29 -3.58 -4.05
C ALA A 29 8.95 -2.19 -3.87
N ARG A 30 8.95 -1.62 -2.66
CA ARG A 30 9.39 -0.24 -2.36
C ARG A 30 8.76 0.81 -3.30
N ARG A 31 7.46 0.65 -3.59
CA ARG A 31 6.65 1.59 -4.36
C ARG A 31 5.59 2.24 -3.49
N ASP A 32 5.12 3.38 -3.96
CA ASP A 32 4.01 4.10 -3.34
C ASP A 32 2.70 3.33 -3.56
N PRO A 33 1.97 2.90 -2.51
CA PRO A 33 0.73 2.14 -2.66
C PRO A 33 -0.35 2.89 -3.43
N ASP A 34 -0.34 4.23 -3.39
CA ASP A 34 -1.29 5.07 -4.12
C ASP A 34 -1.12 4.99 -5.65
N ARG A 35 0.00 4.43 -6.13
CA ARG A 35 0.26 4.21 -7.56
C ARG A 35 -0.28 2.89 -8.09
N LEU A 36 -0.76 2.00 -7.22
CA LEU A 36 -1.34 0.73 -7.63
C LEU A 36 -2.86 0.88 -7.81
N SER A 37 -3.37 0.48 -8.98
CA SER A 37 -4.79 0.54 -9.28
C SER A 37 -5.58 -0.52 -8.53
N LEU A 38 -6.67 -0.11 -7.88
CA LEU A 38 -7.61 -1.05 -7.26
C LEU A 38 -8.15 -2.06 -8.26
N THR A 39 -8.55 -1.61 -9.44
CA THR A 39 -9.21 -2.47 -10.42
C THR A 39 -8.27 -3.57 -10.88
N VAL A 40 -7.00 -3.24 -11.11
CA VAL A 40 -5.97 -4.21 -11.45
C VAL A 40 -5.77 -5.20 -10.29
N ALA A 41 -5.66 -4.71 -9.05
CA ALA A 41 -5.52 -5.56 -7.88
C ALA A 41 -6.71 -6.51 -7.67
N LEU A 42 -7.93 -6.07 -7.97
CA LEU A 42 -9.12 -6.92 -7.84
C LEU A 42 -9.17 -7.99 -8.94
N HIS A 43 -8.79 -7.65 -10.17
CA HIS A 43 -8.62 -8.63 -11.24
C HIS A 43 -7.54 -9.66 -10.91
N THR A 44 -6.40 -9.23 -10.38
CA THR A 44 -5.34 -10.17 -9.99
C THR A 44 -5.78 -11.05 -8.82
N VAL A 45 -6.42 -10.49 -7.79
CA VAL A 45 -6.97 -11.29 -6.67
C VAL A 45 -7.96 -12.33 -7.19
N ARG A 46 -8.89 -11.94 -8.08
CA ARG A 46 -9.83 -12.87 -8.69
C ARG A 46 -9.12 -14.00 -9.43
N LEU A 47 -8.14 -13.68 -10.27
CA LEU A 47 -7.36 -14.68 -11.00
C LEU A 47 -6.61 -15.59 -10.03
N THR A 48 -5.96 -15.03 -9.01
CA THR A 48 -5.24 -15.83 -8.01
C THR A 48 -6.17 -16.76 -7.21
N VAL A 49 -7.41 -16.37 -6.92
CA VAL A 49 -8.36 -17.23 -6.21
C VAL A 49 -8.90 -18.34 -7.12
N ILE A 50 -9.06 -18.06 -8.41
CA ILE A 50 -9.51 -19.05 -9.40
C ILE A 50 -8.38 -20.06 -9.71
N ASP A 51 -7.16 -19.56 -9.86
CA ASP A 51 -5.99 -20.33 -10.32
C ASP A 51 -5.27 -21.03 -9.16
N ALA A 52 -5.19 -20.39 -7.99
CA ALA A 52 -4.87 -21.11 -6.77
C ALA A 52 -6.07 -21.98 -6.43
N ALA A 53 -6.02 -23.25 -6.85
CA ALA A 53 -6.75 -24.32 -6.22
C ALA A 53 -6.38 -24.33 -4.73
N THR A 54 -7.00 -23.43 -3.97
CA THR A 54 -6.73 -23.27 -2.55
C THR A 54 -7.10 -24.59 -1.91
N SER A 55 -6.08 -25.29 -1.41
CA SER A 55 -6.21 -26.65 -0.90
C SER A 55 -7.21 -26.76 0.24
N ASP A 56 -7.54 -25.62 0.87
CA ASP A 56 -8.60 -25.53 1.86
C ASP A 56 -9.19 -24.09 1.93
N PRO A 57 -10.47 -23.88 1.56
CA PRO A 57 -11.13 -22.58 1.67
C PRO A 57 -11.24 -22.08 3.12
N THR A 58 -11.10 -22.97 4.12
CA THR A 58 -11.14 -22.58 5.53
C THR A 58 -9.93 -21.76 5.95
N VAL A 59 -8.76 -21.95 5.33
CA VAL A 59 -7.56 -21.14 5.62
C VAL A 59 -7.79 -19.69 5.20
N LEU A 60 -8.38 -19.48 4.02
CA LEU A 60 -8.75 -18.14 3.55
C LEU A 60 -9.77 -17.50 4.49
N ALA A 61 -10.76 -18.27 4.94
CA ALA A 61 -11.73 -17.83 5.94
C ALA A 61 -11.06 -17.45 7.26
N THR A 62 -10.14 -18.24 7.82
CA THR A 62 -9.47 -17.90 9.09
C THR A 62 -8.64 -16.62 9.02
N VAL A 63 -7.98 -16.36 7.90
CA VAL A 63 -7.19 -15.12 7.69
C VAL A 63 -8.09 -13.90 7.46
N LEU A 64 -9.24 -14.10 6.80
CA LEU A 64 -10.20 -13.03 6.48
C LEU A 64 -11.26 -12.76 7.56
N MET A 65 -11.61 -13.75 8.39
CA MET A 65 -12.79 -13.70 9.27
C MET A 65 -12.59 -12.88 10.54
N ASP A 66 -11.36 -12.72 11.05
CA ASP A 66 -11.16 -11.69 12.06
C ASP A 66 -11.02 -10.34 11.36
N ALA A 67 -12.12 -9.60 11.26
CA ALA A 67 -12.13 -8.26 10.68
C ALA A 67 -11.09 -7.32 11.31
N ARG A 68 -10.63 -7.61 12.54
CA ARG A 68 -9.52 -6.90 13.19
C ARG A 68 -8.20 -7.11 12.47
N ASN A 69 -8.00 -8.26 11.83
CA ASN A 69 -6.83 -8.53 10.99
C ASN A 69 -6.86 -7.71 9.70
N LEU A 70 -8.02 -7.27 9.21
CA LEU A 70 -8.10 -6.46 7.99
C LEU A 70 -7.73 -4.99 8.25
N GLN A 71 -7.63 -4.57 9.52
CA GLN A 71 -7.14 -3.24 9.84
C GLN A 71 -5.65 -3.12 9.52
N PRO A 72 -5.22 -2.02 8.88
CA PRO A 72 -3.80 -1.76 8.68
C PRO A 72 -3.07 -1.73 10.03
N THR A 73 -2.00 -2.51 10.17
CA THR A 73 -1.17 -2.54 11.39
C THR A 73 -0.63 -1.15 11.76
N LYS A 74 -0.45 -0.27 10.76
CA LYS A 74 -0.13 1.14 10.94
C LYS A 74 -0.96 1.97 9.96
N ARG A 75 -1.37 3.16 10.38
CA ARG A 75 -2.04 4.13 9.50
C ARG A 75 -1.07 4.52 8.39
N SER A 76 -1.43 4.29 7.13
CA SER A 76 -0.56 4.62 5.98
C SER A 76 -0.14 6.10 6.04
N SER A 77 1.15 6.36 5.92
CA SER A 77 1.66 7.72 5.80
C SER A 77 1.15 8.27 4.47
N CYS A 78 0.30 9.30 4.50
CA CYS A 78 -0.19 9.93 3.28
C CYS A 78 1.00 10.47 2.46
N THR A 79 1.21 9.91 1.26
CA THR A 79 2.29 10.35 0.36
C THR A 79 1.99 11.72 -0.25
N SER A 80 0.70 12.07 -0.38
CA SER A 80 0.27 13.43 -0.72
C SER A 80 -0.14 14.20 0.53
N PRO A 81 0.42 15.40 0.79
CA PRO A 81 -0.17 16.30 1.77
C PRO A 81 -1.62 16.59 1.37
N ARG A 82 -2.51 16.75 2.35
CA ARG A 82 -3.90 17.14 2.13
C ARG A 82 -3.89 18.46 1.35
N CYS A 83 -4.39 18.44 0.13
CA CYS A 83 -4.47 19.65 -0.69
C CYS A 83 -5.40 20.63 0.02
N VAL A 84 -4.84 21.66 0.64
CA VAL A 84 -5.62 22.74 1.27
C VAL A 84 -6.46 23.40 0.17
N LYS A 85 -7.73 23.71 0.45
CA LYS A 85 -8.57 24.49 -0.47
C LYS A 85 -7.83 25.79 -0.77
N ARG A 86 -7.39 25.92 -2.01
CA ARG A 86 -6.63 27.07 -2.49
C ARG A 86 -7.65 28.07 -3.02
N THR A 87 -7.54 29.34 -2.62
CA THR A 87 -8.35 30.42 -3.20
C THR A 87 -8.02 30.65 -4.68
N LEU A 88 -6.85 30.19 -5.14
CA LEU A 88 -6.39 30.30 -6.52
C LEU A 88 -6.04 28.91 -7.08
N SER A 89 -6.49 28.63 -8.31
CA SER A 89 -6.20 27.37 -8.98
C SER A 89 -4.71 27.26 -9.35
N PRO A 90 -4.15 26.04 -9.43
CA PRO A 90 -2.79 25.84 -9.93
C PRO A 90 -2.55 26.34 -11.36
N TYR A 91 -3.62 26.58 -12.11
CA TYR A 91 -3.60 27.08 -13.49
C TYR A 91 -3.85 28.59 -13.59
N ALA A 92 -4.06 29.28 -12.48
CA ALA A 92 -4.05 30.74 -12.47
C ALA A 92 -2.64 31.24 -12.80
N TYR A 93 -2.55 32.33 -13.57
CA TYR A 93 -1.29 32.98 -13.95
C TYR A 93 -0.40 33.19 -12.71
N ASN A 94 0.67 32.39 -12.63
CA ASN A 94 1.42 32.19 -11.41
C ASN A 94 2.43 33.34 -11.21
N LYS A 95 2.01 34.40 -10.50
CA LYS A 95 2.88 35.55 -10.17
C LYS A 95 3.99 35.22 -9.15
N THR A 96 4.04 34.01 -8.58
CA THR A 96 5.00 33.61 -7.54
C THR A 96 6.10 32.70 -8.05
N LYS A 97 6.54 32.87 -9.31
CA LYS A 97 7.73 32.24 -9.89
C LYS A 97 8.98 32.68 -9.08
N GLY A 98 9.23 32.01 -7.95
CA GLY A 98 10.26 32.36 -6.97
C GLY A 98 9.92 32.05 -5.51
N SER A 99 8.64 31.85 -5.17
CA SER A 99 8.23 31.47 -3.80
C SER A 99 7.88 29.99 -3.72
N VAL A 100 8.85 29.13 -4.05
CA VAL A 100 8.80 27.72 -3.67
C VAL A 100 9.74 27.62 -2.48
N GLY A 101 9.19 27.33 -1.30
CA GLY A 101 9.97 27.16 -0.07
C GLY A 101 11.17 26.27 -0.33
N GLN A 102 12.32 26.68 0.20
CA GLN A 102 13.61 26.00 0.11
C GLN A 102 13.43 24.48 0.25
N LYS A 103 13.77 23.73 -0.79
CA LYS A 103 13.81 22.27 -0.70
C LYS A 103 15.01 21.90 0.17
N ALA A 104 14.77 21.39 1.37
CA ALA A 104 15.83 20.87 2.21
C ALA A 104 16.52 19.70 1.50
N ALA A 105 17.85 19.79 1.32
CA ALA A 105 18.65 18.73 0.75
C ALA A 105 18.74 17.56 1.75
N VAL A 106 18.30 16.38 1.35
CA VAL A 106 18.47 15.14 2.13
C VAL A 106 19.71 14.45 1.62
N THR A 107 20.73 14.32 2.48
CA THR A 107 21.96 13.56 2.19
C THR A 107 21.84 12.18 2.81
N THR A 108 22.03 11.13 2.02
CA THR A 108 21.97 9.74 2.49
C THR A 108 23.36 9.13 2.41
N THR A 109 23.92 8.76 3.56
CA THR A 109 25.24 8.11 3.66
C THR A 109 25.07 6.60 3.67
N ILE A 110 25.67 5.90 2.71
CA ILE A 110 25.68 4.43 2.63
C ILE A 110 27.03 3.94 3.15
N THR A 111 27.01 3.10 4.19
CA THR A 111 28.22 2.46 4.73
C THR A 111 28.26 1.02 4.26
N LEU A 112 29.31 0.66 3.52
CA LEU A 112 29.55 -0.71 3.06
C LEU A 112 30.41 -1.42 4.11
N THR A 113 29.87 -2.44 4.78
CA THR A 113 30.65 -3.31 5.67
C THR A 113 31.18 -4.48 4.87
N SER A 114 32.50 -4.54 4.65
CA SER A 114 33.14 -5.71 4.07
C SER A 114 33.19 -6.84 5.09
N SER A 115 32.75 -8.04 4.68
CA SER A 115 32.84 -9.27 5.47
C SER A 115 34.31 -9.64 5.69
N PRO A 116 34.71 -10.10 6.89
CA PRO A 116 36.09 -10.52 7.13
C PRO A 116 36.43 -11.75 6.29
N ALA A 117 37.61 -11.72 5.67
CA ALA A 117 38.17 -12.84 4.93
C ALA A 117 38.54 -13.97 5.91
N THR A 118 38.06 -15.18 5.62
CA THR A 118 38.50 -16.40 6.30
C THR A 118 39.91 -16.72 5.85
N THR A 119 40.90 -16.42 6.69
CA THR A 119 42.28 -16.88 6.52
C THR A 119 42.38 -18.31 7.04
N GLU A 120 42.53 -19.27 6.14
CA GLU A 120 42.83 -20.67 6.45
C GLU A 120 44.36 -20.83 6.65
N PRO A 121 44.84 -21.43 7.77
CA PRO A 121 46.27 -21.64 8.02
C PRO A 121 46.81 -22.92 7.34
N PRO A 122 48.15 -23.03 7.17
CA PRO A 122 48.82 -24.07 6.36
C PRO A 122 48.79 -25.48 6.95
#